data_AF-U9TQM3-F1
#
_entry.id   AF-U9TQM3-F1
#
_cell.length_a   1.000
_cell.length_b   1.000
_cell.length_c   1.000
_cell.angle_alpha   90.00
_cell.angle_beta   90.00
_cell.angle_gamma   90.00
#
_symmetry.space_group_name_H-M   'P 1'
#
loop_
_entity.id
_entity.type
_entity.pdbx_description
1 polymer ?
#
loop_
_entity_poly.entity_id
_entity_poly.type
_entity_poly.pdbx_seq_one_letter_code
_entity_poly.pdbx_strand_id
1 'polypeptide(L)'
;MGYGWHISNIQNQDFSYCGSIEHFPSATKAEIMAILTALIILPGGSDVTIFTDSQAAISNFQKSAHLQYVSPRRFNKINYMSLWSAIHHIIKKLSLNVKLIKVKAHSSSADNDKADVLAKMGHFKTPPTSITLHGIPNLNISLEWNNEIMIDKDIRKTVGKIIDYRWLDNHMNHNNLSDIYKFTQRNMINWSLTSKFFHHNSRDTYTDDKHSKDISWIIKSSTGTLPTLDFLNQNFPNLIKNDTKCMLCNSAEESNDHIWKCPTLLPHIRSTFRLLADQAQTFLQKYADKLNLCITDSIKYSNTFCWSFYNDAPITDNATLLLRSYVSEDLFRTFRTHFLTQGATIKAILKFMETARCLIKRNIWKVRSATWKDKKRRLQITKKSFKNYQRDPRMKTTRAPRRHNIGYICPQT
;
A
#
# COMPACT_ATOMS: atom_id res chain seq x y z
N MET A 1 -19.03 -16.84 2.96
CA MET A 1 -18.38 -17.61 4.06
C MET A 1 -19.49 -18.30 4.85
N GLY A 2 -19.31 -19.55 5.27
CA GLY A 2 -20.36 -20.28 5.99
C GLY A 2 -20.25 -20.17 7.50
N TYR A 3 -21.34 -20.43 8.20
CA TYR A 3 -21.42 -20.56 9.65
C TYR A 3 -22.35 -21.73 10.01
N GLY A 4 -22.19 -22.30 11.19
CA GLY A 4 -23.04 -23.39 11.66
C GLY A 4 -22.96 -23.58 13.16
N TRP A 5 -23.99 -24.21 13.71
CA TRP A 5 -24.09 -24.57 15.12
C TRP A 5 -25.00 -25.80 15.28
N HIS A 6 -24.86 -26.50 16.39
CA HIS A 6 -25.78 -27.55 16.82
C HIS A 6 -25.97 -27.49 18.35
N ILE A 7 -27.04 -28.13 18.82
CA ILE A 7 -27.37 -28.25 20.24
C ILE A 7 -27.04 -29.67 20.68
N SER A 8 -26.19 -29.81 21.70
CA SER A 8 -25.68 -31.12 22.16
C SER A 8 -26.48 -31.76 23.29
N ASN A 9 -27.32 -31.00 24.01
CA ASN A 9 -27.98 -31.47 25.24
C ASN A 9 -29.38 -32.07 25.03
N ILE A 10 -29.90 -32.09 23.79
CA ILE A 10 -31.20 -32.70 23.47
C ILE A 10 -30.97 -34.11 22.96
N GLN A 11 -31.34 -35.10 23.77
CA GLN A 11 -31.25 -36.51 23.38
C GLN A 11 -32.37 -36.84 22.37
N ASN A 12 -32.05 -37.67 21.37
CA ASN A 12 -32.95 -38.18 20.32
C ASN A 12 -33.39 -37.20 19.21
N GLN A 13 -32.89 -35.96 19.18
CA GLN A 13 -33.14 -35.05 18.06
C GLN A 13 -31.93 -34.16 17.77
N ASP A 14 -31.46 -34.18 16.52
CA ASP A 14 -30.31 -33.38 16.10
C ASP A 14 -30.74 -31.98 15.65
N PHE A 15 -30.73 -31.03 16.60
CA PHE A 15 -30.96 -29.63 16.30
C PHE A 15 -29.67 -28.97 15.83
N SER A 16 -29.57 -28.76 14.52
CA SER A 16 -28.45 -28.06 13.91
C SER A 16 -28.91 -27.10 12.81
N TYR A 17 -28.08 -26.09 12.56
CA TYR A 17 -28.31 -25.16 11.48
C TYR A 17 -26.99 -24.76 10.83
N CYS A 18 -27.05 -24.53 9.52
CA CYS A 18 -25.96 -23.91 8.77
C CYS A 18 -26.52 -22.86 7.81
N GLY A 19 -25.71 -21.82 7.58
CA GLY A 19 -26.03 -20.70 6.71
C GLY A 19 -24.79 -20.13 6.03
N SER A 20 -25.02 -19.25 5.06
CA SER A 20 -23.96 -18.54 4.35
C SER A 20 -24.10 -17.04 4.57
N ILE A 21 -22.98 -16.33 4.52
CA ILE A 21 -22.92 -14.88 4.73
C ILE A 21 -22.28 -14.22 3.52
N GLU A 22 -22.90 -13.12 3.10
CA GLU A 22 -22.42 -12.22 2.06
C GLU A 22 -21.77 -10.97 2.64
N HIS A 23 -20.91 -10.34 1.82
CA HIS A 23 -20.15 -9.12 2.07
C HIS A 23 -19.23 -9.15 3.30
N PHE A 24 -18.02 -8.61 3.13
CA PHE A 24 -17.00 -8.55 4.19
C PHE A 24 -16.73 -9.91 4.88
N PRO A 25 -16.45 -11.00 4.13
CA PRO A 25 -16.24 -12.32 4.70
C PRO A 25 -15.10 -12.29 5.73
N SER A 26 -15.35 -12.86 6.90
CA SER A 26 -14.36 -13.07 7.95
C SER A 26 -14.83 -14.15 8.90
N ALA A 27 -13.90 -14.97 9.42
CA ALA A 27 -14.24 -16.01 10.38
C ALA A 27 -15.00 -15.42 11.58
N THR A 28 -14.56 -14.27 12.10
CA THR A 28 -15.27 -13.59 13.20
C THR A 28 -16.73 -13.25 12.88
N LYS A 29 -17.07 -12.84 11.65
CA LYS A 29 -18.47 -12.59 11.26
C LYS A 29 -19.29 -13.89 11.26
N ALA A 30 -18.70 -14.98 10.77
CA ALA A 30 -19.33 -16.30 10.78
C ALA A 30 -19.64 -16.80 12.19
N GLU A 31 -18.68 -16.68 13.11
CA GLU A 31 -18.84 -17.03 14.52
C GLU A 31 -19.97 -16.23 15.19
N ILE A 32 -20.02 -14.91 14.93
CA ILE A 32 -21.07 -14.04 15.48
C ILE A 32 -22.44 -14.43 14.94
N MET A 33 -22.53 -14.75 13.66
CA MET A 33 -23.77 -15.21 13.02
C MET A 33 -24.23 -16.57 13.54
N ALA A 34 -23.29 -17.49 13.83
CA ALA A 34 -23.61 -18.75 14.49
C ALA A 34 -24.22 -18.50 15.88
N ILE A 35 -23.60 -17.66 16.71
CA ILE A 35 -24.13 -17.28 18.02
C ILE A 35 -25.53 -16.63 17.88
N LEU A 36 -25.66 -15.65 16.99
CA LEU A 36 -26.91 -14.92 16.79
C LEU A 36 -28.05 -15.86 16.39
N THR A 37 -27.83 -16.72 15.39
CA THR A 37 -28.87 -17.64 14.91
C THR A 37 -29.17 -18.77 15.90
N ALA A 38 -28.18 -19.21 16.68
CA ALA A 38 -28.42 -20.16 17.76
C ALA A 38 -29.32 -19.56 18.86
N LEU A 39 -29.09 -18.31 19.26
CA LEU A 39 -29.87 -17.65 20.31
C LEU A 39 -31.32 -17.36 19.90
N ILE A 40 -31.59 -17.10 18.61
CA ILE A 40 -32.93 -16.77 18.10
C ILE A 40 -33.94 -17.91 18.34
N ILE A 41 -33.49 -19.16 18.30
CA ILE A 41 -34.37 -20.32 18.40
C ILE A 41 -34.62 -20.80 19.84
N LEU A 42 -33.96 -20.18 20.82
CA LEU A 42 -34.02 -20.64 22.21
C LEU A 42 -35.30 -20.15 22.90
N PRO A 43 -35.89 -20.96 23.81
CA PRO A 43 -37.03 -20.52 24.59
C PRO A 43 -36.62 -19.48 25.63
N GLY A 44 -37.57 -18.61 25.99
CA GLY A 44 -37.34 -17.57 26.99
C GLY A 44 -37.00 -18.14 28.37
N GLY A 45 -36.13 -17.46 29.11
CA GLY A 45 -35.67 -17.85 30.45
C GLY A 45 -34.64 -18.99 30.47
N SER A 46 -34.11 -19.41 29.33
CA SER A 46 -33.14 -20.51 29.24
C SER A 46 -31.77 -20.13 29.79
N ASP A 47 -31.09 -21.12 30.38
CA ASP A 47 -29.66 -21.05 30.73
C ASP A 47 -28.82 -21.71 29.61
N VAL A 48 -27.92 -20.94 29.01
CA VAL A 48 -27.29 -21.24 27.72
C VAL A 48 -25.79 -21.18 27.86
N THR A 49 -25.12 -22.31 27.62
CA THR A 49 -23.66 -22.36 27.53
C THR A 49 -23.24 -22.63 26.09
N ILE A 50 -22.58 -21.65 25.46
CA ILE A 50 -22.06 -21.76 24.09
C ILE A 50 -20.57 -22.10 24.15
N PHE A 51 -20.22 -23.23 23.57
CA PHE A 51 -18.84 -23.66 23.38
C PHE A 51 -18.35 -23.21 22.00
N THR A 52 -17.26 -22.45 21.94
CA THR A 52 -16.69 -21.95 20.67
C THR A 52 -15.16 -21.91 20.76
N ASP A 53 -14.47 -22.15 19.64
CA ASP A 53 -13.04 -21.95 19.54
C ASP A 53 -12.65 -20.50 19.18
N SER A 54 -13.62 -19.60 19.00
CA SER A 54 -13.36 -18.22 18.62
C SER A 54 -13.10 -17.32 19.82
N GLN A 55 -11.83 -17.17 20.22
CA GLN A 55 -11.45 -16.22 21.27
C GLN A 55 -11.86 -14.79 20.91
N ALA A 56 -11.83 -14.44 19.61
CA ALA A 56 -12.28 -13.14 19.13
C ALA A 56 -13.78 -12.91 19.39
N ALA A 57 -14.64 -13.92 19.19
CA ALA A 57 -16.06 -13.81 19.47
C ALA A 57 -16.31 -13.63 20.98
N ILE A 58 -15.66 -14.44 21.83
CA ILE A 58 -15.78 -14.34 23.30
C ILE A 58 -15.39 -12.96 23.81
N SER A 59 -14.21 -12.48 23.39
CA SER A 59 -13.72 -11.17 23.82
C SER A 59 -14.59 -10.02 23.32
N ASN A 60 -15.18 -10.12 22.13
CA ASN A 60 -16.07 -9.09 21.59
C ASN A 60 -17.47 -9.13 22.23
N PHE A 61 -17.98 -10.32 22.57
CA PHE A 61 -19.23 -10.48 23.34
C PHE A 61 -19.14 -9.75 24.68
N GLN A 62 -18.05 -9.96 25.41
CA GLN A 62 -17.80 -9.27 26.69
C GLN A 62 -17.65 -7.75 26.52
N LYS A 63 -16.87 -7.30 25.52
CA LYS A 63 -16.68 -5.87 25.25
C LYS A 63 -17.99 -5.17 24.85
N SER A 64 -18.84 -5.85 24.09
CA SER A 64 -20.14 -5.34 23.63
C SER A 64 -21.25 -5.47 24.69
N ALA A 65 -21.02 -6.13 25.83
CA ALA A 65 -22.00 -6.13 26.92
C ALA A 65 -22.06 -4.77 27.65
N HIS A 66 -20.97 -4.00 27.61
CA HIS A 66 -20.83 -2.73 28.35
C HIS A 66 -21.06 -1.47 27.50
N LEU A 67 -21.86 -1.57 26.42
CA LEU A 67 -22.00 -0.51 25.40
C LEU A 67 -22.41 0.86 25.95
N GLN A 68 -23.22 0.88 27.01
CA GLN A 68 -23.66 2.11 27.66
C GLN A 68 -22.52 2.96 28.26
N TYR A 69 -21.34 2.39 28.45
CA TYR A 69 -20.15 3.07 28.96
C TYR A 69 -19.11 3.36 27.87
N VAL A 70 -19.39 3.01 26.61
CA VAL A 70 -18.46 3.15 25.50
C VAL A 70 -18.72 4.47 24.77
N SER A 71 -17.69 5.30 24.62
CA SER A 71 -17.83 6.53 23.82
C SER A 71 -18.18 6.21 22.36
N PRO A 72 -18.93 7.08 21.65
CA PRO A 72 -19.30 6.86 20.25
C PRO A 72 -18.10 6.55 19.34
N ARG A 73 -16.93 7.14 19.63
CA ARG A 73 -15.69 6.86 18.91
C ARG A 73 -15.18 5.43 19.11
N ARG A 74 -15.29 4.87 20.31
CA ARG A 74 -14.89 3.48 20.61
C ARG A 74 -15.94 2.51 20.07
N PHE A 75 -17.22 2.88 20.11
CA PHE A 75 -18.32 2.14 19.52
C PHE A 75 -18.07 1.86 18.02
N ASN A 76 -17.75 2.91 17.25
CA ASN A 76 -17.43 2.81 15.81
C ASN A 76 -16.13 2.06 15.46
N LYS A 77 -15.36 1.56 16.45
CA LYS A 77 -14.14 0.76 16.22
C LYS A 77 -14.35 -0.74 16.44
N ILE A 78 -15.45 -1.12 17.08
CA ILE A 78 -15.78 -2.52 17.32
C ILE A 78 -16.40 -3.06 16.05
N ASN A 79 -15.80 -4.10 15.48
CA ASN A 79 -16.34 -4.74 14.30
C ASN A 79 -17.62 -5.51 14.66
N TYR A 80 -18.57 -5.49 13.74
CA TYR A 80 -19.83 -6.20 13.80
C TYR A 80 -20.75 -5.77 14.95
N MET A 81 -20.74 -4.47 15.25
CA MET A 81 -21.46 -3.92 16.41
C MET A 81 -22.97 -4.07 16.27
N SER A 82 -23.50 -3.97 15.06
CA SER A 82 -24.94 -4.11 14.87
C SER A 82 -25.38 -5.56 15.15
N LEU A 83 -24.57 -6.55 14.76
CA LEU A 83 -24.81 -7.97 15.10
C LEU A 83 -24.71 -8.22 16.62
N TRP A 84 -23.71 -7.64 17.29
CA TRP A 84 -23.63 -7.74 18.75
C TRP A 84 -24.80 -7.06 19.45
N SER A 85 -25.26 -5.91 18.94
CA SER A 85 -26.42 -5.22 19.49
C SER A 85 -27.70 -6.05 19.32
N ALA A 86 -27.83 -6.79 18.21
CA ALA A 86 -28.91 -7.75 18.01
C ALA A 86 -28.85 -8.90 19.02
N ILE A 87 -27.66 -9.48 19.23
CA ILE A 87 -27.43 -10.54 20.22
C ILE A 87 -27.85 -10.07 21.62
N HIS A 88 -27.35 -8.92 22.08
CA HIS A 88 -27.70 -8.39 23.41
C HIS A 88 -29.19 -8.03 23.53
N HIS A 89 -29.81 -7.55 22.45
CA HIS A 89 -31.25 -7.31 22.42
C HIS A 89 -32.05 -8.61 22.57
N ILE A 90 -31.67 -9.68 21.87
CA ILE A 90 -32.31 -11.00 21.96
C ILE A 90 -32.15 -11.58 23.37
N ILE A 91 -30.93 -11.54 23.93
CA ILE A 91 -30.64 -12.01 25.30
C ILE A 91 -31.55 -11.28 26.31
N LYS A 92 -31.66 -9.96 26.20
CA LYS A 92 -32.52 -9.16 27.08
C LYS A 92 -34.00 -9.46 26.87
N LYS A 93 -34.46 -9.60 25.61
CA LYS A 93 -35.88 -9.80 25.28
C LYS A 93 -36.37 -11.19 25.68
N LEU A 94 -35.54 -12.21 25.55
CA LEU A 94 -35.83 -13.59 25.92
C LEU A 94 -35.40 -13.92 27.36
N SER A 95 -34.85 -12.97 28.11
CA SER A 95 -34.34 -13.18 29.48
C SER A 95 -33.37 -14.38 29.58
N LEU A 96 -32.46 -14.52 28.62
CA LEU A 96 -31.51 -15.64 28.57
C LEU A 96 -30.33 -15.40 29.53
N ASN A 97 -29.88 -16.45 30.21
CA ASN A 97 -28.59 -16.47 30.89
C ASN A 97 -27.55 -17.08 29.95
N VAL A 98 -26.62 -16.29 29.41
CA VAL A 98 -25.68 -16.75 28.36
C VAL A 98 -24.24 -16.73 28.84
N LYS A 99 -23.55 -17.87 28.75
CA LYS A 99 -22.12 -18.03 29.02
C LYS A 99 -21.39 -18.57 27.79
N LEU A 100 -20.30 -17.92 27.38
CA LEU A 100 -19.42 -18.40 26.32
C LEU A 100 -18.17 -19.05 26.94
N ILE A 101 -17.85 -20.27 26.50
CA ILE A 101 -16.67 -21.03 26.96
C ILE A 101 -15.75 -21.31 25.77
N LYS A 102 -14.47 -20.99 25.96
CA LYS A 102 -13.43 -21.27 24.96
C LYS A 102 -13.12 -22.76 24.92
N VAL A 103 -13.31 -23.38 23.76
CA VAL A 103 -12.78 -24.71 23.45
C VAL A 103 -11.43 -24.57 22.77
N LYS A 104 -10.50 -25.50 23.00
CA LYS A 104 -9.20 -25.48 22.33
C LYS A 104 -9.42 -25.80 20.84
N ALA A 105 -8.88 -24.95 19.96
CA ALA A 105 -8.94 -25.24 18.53
C ALA A 105 -8.16 -26.54 18.26
N HIS A 106 -8.68 -27.40 17.38
CA HIS A 106 -8.07 -28.68 17.00
C HIS A 106 -7.90 -29.68 18.16
N SER A 107 -8.72 -29.62 19.21
CA SER A 107 -8.70 -30.62 20.30
C SER A 107 -9.60 -31.83 20.06
N SER A 108 -10.00 -32.09 18.81
CA SER A 108 -10.85 -33.23 18.42
C SER A 108 -12.14 -33.37 19.25
N SER A 109 -12.78 -32.25 19.60
CA SER A 109 -14.08 -32.30 20.28
C SER A 109 -15.16 -32.54 19.24
N ALA A 110 -15.82 -33.70 19.31
CA ALA A 110 -16.80 -34.14 18.32
C ALA A 110 -17.89 -33.08 18.01
N ASP A 111 -18.36 -32.37 19.03
CA ASP A 111 -19.33 -31.29 18.89
C ASP A 111 -18.78 -30.09 18.09
N ASN A 112 -17.58 -29.60 18.42
CA ASN A 112 -17.00 -28.47 17.69
C ASN A 112 -16.65 -28.87 16.25
N ASP A 113 -16.16 -30.09 16.04
CA ASP A 113 -15.85 -30.62 14.71
C ASP A 113 -17.12 -30.69 13.85
N LYS A 114 -18.26 -31.04 14.46
CA LYS A 114 -19.58 -30.99 13.81
C LYS A 114 -19.97 -29.57 13.43
N ALA A 115 -19.79 -28.58 14.31
CA ALA A 115 -20.03 -27.17 14.01
C ALA A 115 -19.14 -26.67 12.85
N ASP A 116 -17.88 -27.08 12.80
CA ASP A 116 -16.95 -26.77 11.70
C ASP A 116 -17.42 -27.38 10.36
N VAL A 117 -17.90 -28.62 10.39
CA VAL A 117 -18.49 -29.27 9.21
C VAL A 117 -19.74 -28.53 8.76
N LEU A 118 -20.61 -28.13 9.69
CA LEU A 118 -21.80 -27.31 9.40
C LEU A 118 -21.41 -25.95 8.80
N ALA A 119 -20.38 -25.29 9.30
CA ALA A 119 -19.89 -24.04 8.73
C ALA A 119 -19.33 -24.23 7.30
N LYS A 120 -18.62 -25.33 7.03
CA LYS A 120 -18.16 -25.67 5.67
C LYS A 120 -19.33 -25.96 4.73
N MET A 121 -20.35 -26.69 5.16
CA MET A 121 -21.57 -26.92 4.37
C MET A 121 -22.33 -25.61 4.12
N GLY A 122 -22.46 -24.79 5.17
CA GLY A 122 -23.09 -23.48 5.10
C GLY A 122 -22.44 -22.55 4.07
N HIS A 123 -21.15 -22.71 3.77
CA HIS A 123 -20.47 -21.91 2.75
C HIS A 123 -21.16 -21.95 1.39
N PHE A 124 -21.70 -23.11 1.01
CA PHE A 124 -22.31 -23.37 -0.30
C PHE A 124 -23.82 -23.10 -0.32
N LYS A 125 -24.42 -22.73 0.82
CA LYS A 125 -25.86 -22.51 0.93
C LYS A 125 -26.26 -21.19 0.27
N THR A 126 -27.28 -21.24 -0.56
CA THR A 126 -27.88 -20.08 -1.25
C THR A 126 -29.39 -20.05 -0.99
N PRO A 127 -30.01 -18.86 -0.86
CA PRO A 127 -29.36 -17.54 -0.79
C PRO A 127 -28.59 -17.33 0.53
N PRO A 128 -27.66 -16.36 0.58
CA PRO A 128 -27.02 -15.95 1.82
C PRO A 128 -28.04 -15.45 2.86
N THR A 129 -27.74 -15.71 4.13
CA THR A 129 -28.53 -15.21 5.24
C THR A 129 -28.43 -13.69 5.30
N SER A 130 -29.55 -13.02 5.06
CA SER A 130 -29.72 -11.59 5.29
C SER A 130 -30.43 -11.37 6.62
N ILE A 131 -29.90 -10.47 7.45
CA ILE A 131 -30.53 -10.06 8.71
C ILE A 131 -30.87 -8.59 8.61
N THR A 132 -32.16 -8.30 8.75
CA THR A 132 -32.65 -6.93 8.87
C THR A 132 -32.50 -6.49 10.32
N LEU A 133 -31.73 -5.43 10.55
CA LEU A 133 -31.42 -4.92 11.90
C LEU A 133 -32.23 -3.67 12.26
N HIS A 134 -33.30 -3.37 11.50
CA HIS A 134 -34.23 -2.31 11.81
C HIS A 134 -34.96 -2.60 13.14
N GLY A 135 -35.07 -1.59 14.01
CA GLY A 135 -35.76 -1.71 15.29
C GLY A 135 -34.89 -2.12 16.49
N ILE A 136 -33.56 -2.24 16.34
CA ILE A 136 -32.66 -2.40 17.48
C ILE A 136 -32.51 -1.06 18.21
N PRO A 137 -32.89 -0.94 19.50
CA PRO A 137 -33.00 0.35 20.20
C PRO A 137 -31.70 1.18 20.28
N ASN A 138 -30.54 0.54 20.10
CA ASN A 138 -29.21 1.15 20.26
C ASN A 138 -28.49 1.37 18.92
N LEU A 139 -29.14 1.14 17.78
CA LEU A 139 -28.56 1.32 16.44
C LEU A 139 -29.19 2.53 15.75
N ASN A 140 -28.80 3.74 16.18
CA ASN A 140 -29.42 4.98 15.71
C ASN A 140 -28.94 5.43 14.32
N ILE A 141 -27.73 5.01 13.90
CA ILE A 141 -27.13 5.38 12.62
C ILE A 141 -26.38 4.17 12.06
N SER A 142 -26.76 3.73 10.87
CA SER A 142 -25.99 2.80 10.05
C SER A 142 -25.39 3.55 8.85
N LEU A 143 -24.22 3.12 8.38
CA LEU A 143 -23.68 3.56 7.11
C LEU A 143 -23.84 2.45 6.09
N GLU A 144 -24.40 2.78 4.94
CA GLU A 144 -24.59 1.85 3.84
C GLU A 144 -23.79 2.32 2.63
N TRP A 145 -23.12 1.37 2.00
CA TRP A 145 -22.45 1.57 0.73
C TRP A 145 -23.40 1.22 -0.40
N ASN A 146 -23.65 2.18 -1.30
CA ASN A 146 -24.55 2.05 -2.45
C ASN A 146 -25.96 1.54 -2.10
N ASN A 147 -26.47 1.82 -0.89
CA ASN A 147 -27.77 1.33 -0.38
C ASN A 147 -27.91 -0.22 -0.40
N GLU A 148 -26.81 -0.95 -0.49
CA GLU A 148 -26.79 -2.41 -0.57
C GLU A 148 -26.00 -3.02 0.60
N ILE A 149 -24.85 -2.43 0.93
CA ILE A 149 -23.88 -3.05 1.84
C ILE A 149 -23.76 -2.23 3.12
N MET A 150 -24.29 -2.75 4.22
CA MET A 150 -24.10 -2.14 5.53
C MET A 150 -22.63 -2.25 6.00
N ILE A 151 -22.02 -1.12 6.33
CA ILE A 151 -20.65 -1.01 6.83
C ILE A 151 -20.65 -1.23 8.34
N ASP A 152 -20.49 -2.49 8.75
CA ASP A 152 -20.46 -2.90 10.15
C ASP A 152 -19.03 -3.27 10.61
N LYS A 153 -18.05 -2.49 10.17
CA LYS A 153 -16.64 -2.58 10.56
C LYS A 153 -16.20 -1.21 11.06
N ASP A 154 -14.95 -1.11 11.54
CA ASP A 154 -14.33 0.20 11.83
C ASP A 154 -14.53 1.14 10.63
N ILE A 155 -15.45 2.11 10.79
CA ILE A 155 -15.92 2.99 9.72
C ILE A 155 -14.74 3.80 9.17
N ARG A 156 -13.91 4.36 10.07
CA ARG A 156 -12.79 5.20 9.68
C ARG A 156 -11.75 4.42 8.89
N LYS A 157 -11.44 3.18 9.30
CA LYS A 157 -10.52 2.32 8.55
C LYS A 157 -11.11 1.90 7.21
N THR A 158 -12.41 1.58 7.18
CA THR A 158 -13.09 1.14 5.96
C THR A 158 -13.12 2.25 4.92
N VAL A 159 -13.60 3.44 5.30
CA VAL A 159 -13.62 4.63 4.44
C VAL A 159 -12.20 5.07 4.07
N GLY A 160 -11.26 5.06 5.02
CA GLY A 160 -9.85 5.37 4.77
C GLY A 160 -9.26 4.48 3.67
N LYS A 161 -9.53 3.17 3.73
CA LYS A 161 -9.07 2.22 2.71
C LYS A 161 -9.64 2.50 1.32
N ILE A 162 -10.91 2.91 1.23
CA ILE A 162 -11.55 3.29 -0.04
C ILE A 162 -10.88 4.55 -0.61
N ILE A 163 -10.59 5.54 0.24
CA ILE A 163 -9.87 6.76 -0.14
C ILE A 163 -8.46 6.43 -0.61
N ASP A 164 -7.74 5.57 0.12
CA ASP A 164 -6.38 5.12 -0.25
C ASP A 164 -6.38 4.45 -1.63
N TYR A 165 -7.37 3.61 -1.94
CA TYR A 165 -7.51 3.01 -3.27
C TYR A 165 -7.77 4.05 -4.37
N ARG A 166 -8.65 5.03 -4.11
CA ARG A 166 -8.86 6.14 -5.04
C ARG A 166 -7.60 6.96 -5.27
N TRP A 167 -6.82 7.22 -4.22
CA TRP A 167 -5.54 7.92 -4.35
C TRP A 167 -4.52 7.13 -5.16
N LEU A 168 -4.43 5.82 -4.93
CA LEU A 168 -3.56 4.95 -5.70
C LEU A 168 -3.96 4.93 -7.18
N ASP A 169 -5.25 4.79 -7.48
CA ASP A 169 -5.77 4.80 -8.84
C ASP A 169 -5.47 6.13 -9.56
N ASN A 170 -5.79 7.26 -8.92
CA ASN A 170 -5.46 8.58 -9.44
C ASN A 170 -3.94 8.77 -9.65
N HIS A 171 -3.11 8.25 -8.73
CA HIS A 171 -1.67 8.31 -8.86
C HIS A 171 -1.19 7.51 -10.08
N MET A 172 -1.67 6.29 -10.24
CA MET A 172 -1.27 5.39 -11.32
C MET A 172 -1.76 5.86 -12.71
N ASN A 173 -2.91 6.52 -12.77
CA ASN A 173 -3.47 7.09 -14.00
C ASN A 173 -2.81 8.41 -14.42
N HIS A 174 -1.84 8.92 -13.65
CA HIS A 174 -1.11 10.13 -14.03
C HIS A 174 -0.19 9.85 -15.24
N ASN A 175 -0.23 10.71 -16.27
CA ASN A 175 0.50 10.51 -17.54
C ASN A 175 2.01 10.19 -17.36
N ASN A 176 2.68 10.88 -16.43
CA ASN A 176 4.11 10.67 -16.11
C ASN A 176 4.43 9.30 -15.46
N LEU A 177 3.41 8.51 -15.12
CA LEU A 177 3.51 7.21 -14.47
C LEU A 177 2.94 6.09 -15.32
N SER A 178 2.61 6.35 -16.59
CA SER A 178 2.07 5.34 -17.52
C SER A 178 3.00 4.13 -17.71
N ASP A 179 4.31 4.34 -17.67
CA ASP A 179 5.33 3.27 -17.67
C ASP A 179 5.37 2.52 -16.33
N ILE A 180 5.31 3.21 -15.20
CA ILE A 180 5.23 2.60 -13.86
C ILE A 180 3.98 1.74 -13.71
N TYR A 181 2.85 2.19 -14.26
CA TYR A 181 1.62 1.40 -14.31
C TYR A 181 1.82 0.10 -15.10
N LYS A 182 2.44 0.16 -16.29
CA LYS A 182 2.78 -1.03 -17.09
C LYS A 182 3.74 -1.96 -16.34
N PHE A 183 4.77 -1.43 -15.67
CA PHE A 183 5.70 -2.22 -14.86
C PHE A 183 5.00 -2.90 -13.67
N THR A 184 3.98 -2.25 -13.10
CA THR A 184 3.15 -2.82 -12.04
C THR A 184 2.31 -3.99 -12.56
N GLN A 185 1.64 -3.82 -13.71
CA GLN A 185 0.87 -4.90 -14.34
C GLN A 185 1.74 -6.12 -14.68
N ARG A 186 3.02 -5.89 -15.00
CA ARG A 186 4.01 -6.94 -15.27
C ARG A 186 4.66 -7.53 -14.00
N ASN A 187 4.23 -7.13 -12.80
CA ASN A 187 4.81 -7.55 -11.52
C ASN A 187 6.33 -7.30 -11.42
N MET A 188 6.83 -6.21 -12.00
CA MET A 188 8.26 -5.90 -12.01
C MET A 188 8.72 -5.11 -10.78
N ILE A 189 7.79 -4.43 -10.10
CA ILE A 189 8.08 -3.55 -8.96
C ILE A 189 7.76 -4.29 -7.66
N ASN A 190 8.74 -4.37 -6.76
CA ASN A 190 8.47 -4.78 -5.38
C ASN A 190 7.88 -3.61 -4.61
N TRP A 191 6.54 -3.48 -4.62
CA TRP A 191 5.83 -2.38 -3.96
C TRP A 191 6.04 -2.33 -2.45
N SER A 192 6.20 -3.49 -1.80
CA SER A 192 6.46 -3.56 -0.36
C SER A 192 7.81 -2.91 0.00
N LEU A 193 8.88 -3.24 -0.74
CA LEU A 193 10.21 -2.68 -0.51
C LEU A 193 10.34 -1.26 -1.00
N THR A 194 9.72 -0.92 -2.14
CA THR A 194 9.66 0.46 -2.64
C THR A 194 9.00 1.37 -1.60
N SER A 195 7.85 0.96 -1.04
CA SER A 195 7.18 1.70 0.03
C SER A 195 8.07 1.84 1.27
N LYS A 196 8.73 0.76 1.72
CA LYS A 196 9.68 0.82 2.83
C LYS A 196 10.84 1.78 2.55
N PHE A 197 11.36 1.80 1.32
CA PHE A 197 12.43 2.71 0.93
C PHE A 197 11.99 4.17 0.91
N PHE A 198 10.77 4.46 0.45
CA PHE A 198 10.23 5.83 0.47
C PHE A 198 10.09 6.39 1.89
N HIS A 199 9.87 5.53 2.88
CA HIS A 199 9.80 5.88 4.30
C HIS A 199 11.11 5.64 5.06
N HIS A 200 12.18 5.21 4.38
CA HIS A 200 13.43 4.85 5.03
C HIS A 200 14.22 6.10 5.41
N ASN A 201 14.45 6.29 6.70
CA ASN A 201 15.38 7.29 7.21
C ASN A 201 16.65 6.59 7.72
N SER A 202 17.77 6.82 7.04
CA SER A 202 19.09 6.33 7.42
C SER A 202 19.82 7.21 8.43
N ARG A 203 19.23 8.37 8.77
CA ARG A 203 19.75 9.33 9.75
C ARG A 203 18.84 9.24 10.97
N ASP A 204 19.41 9.29 12.18
CA ASP A 204 18.64 9.17 13.42
C ASP A 204 17.47 10.18 13.52
N THR A 205 16.61 10.00 14.52
CA THR A 205 15.26 10.55 14.71
C THR A 205 15.08 12.08 14.66
N TYR A 206 16.11 12.86 14.33
CA TYR A 206 16.03 14.32 14.21
C TYR A 206 15.60 14.77 12.80
N THR A 207 14.84 15.85 12.75
CA THR A 207 14.50 16.54 11.49
C THR A 207 15.77 17.14 10.86
N ASP A 208 16.25 16.51 9.78
CA ASP A 208 17.42 16.95 9.02
C ASP A 208 17.03 17.49 7.64
N ASP A 209 17.47 18.71 7.32
CA ASP A 209 17.32 19.34 6.00
C ASP A 209 17.84 18.48 4.86
N LYS A 210 18.91 17.70 5.09
CA LYS A 210 19.43 16.79 4.07
C LYS A 210 18.48 15.61 3.86
N HIS A 211 17.79 15.13 4.90
CA HIS A 211 16.81 14.05 4.78
C HIS A 211 15.63 14.52 3.91
N SER A 212 15.10 15.71 4.18
CA SER A 212 14.05 16.33 3.35
C SER A 212 14.46 16.46 1.88
N LYS A 213 15.72 16.82 1.59
CA LYS A 213 16.26 16.88 0.21
C LYS A 213 16.41 15.50 -0.43
N ASP A 214 16.60 14.46 0.37
CA ASP A 214 16.75 13.09 -0.10
C ASP A 214 15.38 12.47 -0.41
N ILE A 215 14.38 12.65 0.47
CA ILE A 215 12.98 12.30 0.21
C ILE A 215 12.44 13.08 -1.00
N SER A 216 12.72 14.39 -1.09
CA SER A 216 12.30 15.19 -2.26
C SER A 216 12.88 14.65 -3.57
N TRP A 217 14.11 14.12 -3.55
CA TRP A 217 14.70 13.48 -4.71
C TRP A 217 13.98 12.17 -5.06
N ILE A 218 13.76 11.30 -4.08
CA ILE A 218 13.07 10.01 -4.27
C ILE A 218 11.70 10.24 -4.89
N ILE A 219 10.89 11.12 -4.30
CA ILE A 219 9.54 11.44 -4.80
C ILE A 219 9.58 12.01 -6.21
N LYS A 220 10.49 12.95 -6.50
CA LYS A 220 10.55 13.56 -7.85
C LYS A 220 11.04 12.59 -8.91
N SER A 221 11.99 11.73 -8.59
CA SER A 221 12.49 10.70 -9.51
C SER A 221 11.41 9.64 -9.78
N SER A 222 10.71 9.19 -8.73
CA SER A 222 9.67 8.18 -8.86
C SER A 222 8.45 8.70 -9.63
N THR A 223 8.04 9.95 -9.38
CA THR A 223 6.89 10.58 -10.06
C THR A 223 7.19 11.18 -11.44
N GLY A 224 8.45 11.16 -11.88
CA GLY A 224 8.84 11.79 -13.14
C GLY A 224 8.64 13.31 -13.14
N THR A 225 8.92 13.96 -12.00
CA THR A 225 8.76 15.40 -11.77
C THR A 225 10.09 16.08 -11.43
N LEU A 226 11.22 15.51 -11.89
CA LEU A 226 12.50 16.20 -11.82
C LEU A 226 12.41 17.53 -12.59
N PRO A 227 13.10 18.60 -12.13
CA PRO A 227 13.01 19.93 -12.74
C PRO A 227 13.81 20.02 -14.05
N THR A 228 13.32 19.35 -15.07
CA THR A 228 13.73 19.41 -16.48
C THR A 228 13.25 20.70 -17.15
N LEU A 229 13.83 21.07 -18.29
CA LEU A 229 13.51 22.34 -18.94
C LEU A 229 12.06 22.42 -19.41
N ASP A 230 11.44 21.32 -19.85
CA ASP A 230 10.01 21.27 -20.18
C ASP A 230 9.13 21.74 -19.00
N PHE A 231 9.33 21.19 -17.80
CA PHE A 231 8.61 21.57 -16.59
C PHE A 231 8.96 22.97 -16.12
N LEU A 232 10.23 23.37 -16.22
CA LEU A 232 10.64 24.72 -15.86
C LEU A 232 10.01 25.75 -16.79
N ASN A 233 9.96 25.48 -18.09
CA ASN A 233 9.34 26.34 -19.08
C ASN A 233 7.83 26.39 -18.92
N GLN A 234 7.19 25.25 -18.64
CA GLN A 234 5.75 25.21 -18.34
C GLN A 234 5.38 26.13 -17.15
N ASN A 235 6.22 26.15 -16.11
CA ASN A 235 5.94 26.93 -14.89
C ASN A 235 6.43 28.39 -14.96
N PHE A 236 7.44 28.66 -15.79
CA PHE A 236 8.14 29.96 -15.89
C PHE A 236 8.51 30.31 -17.35
N PRO A 237 7.55 30.38 -18.30
CA PRO A 237 7.85 30.50 -19.73
C PRO A 237 8.67 31.73 -20.08
N ASN A 238 8.41 32.90 -19.47
CA ASN A 238 9.17 34.11 -19.79
C ASN A 238 10.60 34.10 -19.24
N LEU A 239 10.87 33.32 -18.17
CA LEU A 239 12.24 33.16 -17.65
C LEU A 239 13.04 32.19 -18.53
N ILE A 240 12.41 31.12 -19.00
CA ILE A 240 13.07 30.07 -19.78
C ILE A 240 13.07 30.38 -21.29
N LYS A 241 12.22 31.31 -21.73
CA LYS A 241 12.09 31.81 -23.11
C LYS A 241 11.76 30.71 -24.13
N ASN A 242 10.99 29.70 -23.72
CA ASN A 242 10.62 28.55 -24.55
C ASN A 242 11.81 27.74 -25.10
N ASP A 243 13.01 27.94 -24.57
CA ASP A 243 14.19 27.16 -24.93
C ASP A 243 14.28 25.89 -24.07
N THR A 244 13.53 24.87 -24.51
CA THR A 244 13.41 23.56 -23.86
C THR A 244 14.38 22.50 -24.41
N LYS A 245 15.24 22.83 -25.38
CA LYS A 245 16.25 21.89 -25.89
C LYS A 245 17.17 21.41 -24.78
N CYS A 246 17.52 20.12 -24.80
CA CYS A 246 18.42 19.51 -23.84
C CYS A 246 19.77 20.23 -23.83
N MET A 247 20.16 20.72 -22.66
CA MET A 247 21.38 21.51 -22.49
C MET A 247 22.67 20.71 -22.71
N LEU A 248 22.57 19.38 -22.76
CA LEU A 248 23.71 18.49 -22.87
C LEU A 248 23.93 17.98 -24.29
N CYS A 249 22.86 17.57 -24.98
CA CYS A 249 22.98 17.01 -26.33
C CYS A 249 22.42 17.93 -27.43
N ASN A 250 21.64 18.96 -27.08
CA ASN A 250 20.98 19.89 -28.00
C ASN A 250 20.10 19.25 -29.10
N SER A 251 19.82 17.95 -29.03
CA SER A 251 19.15 17.19 -30.10
C SER A 251 17.65 16.97 -29.89
N ALA A 252 17.16 17.02 -28.65
CA ALA A 252 15.75 16.85 -28.33
C ALA A 252 15.33 17.77 -27.16
N GLU A 253 14.03 17.86 -26.90
CA GLU A 253 13.51 18.54 -25.71
C GLU A 253 13.96 17.85 -24.41
N GLU A 254 14.35 18.62 -23.41
CA GLU A 254 14.72 18.10 -22.10
C GLU A 254 13.47 17.77 -21.29
N SER A 255 13.06 16.50 -21.33
CA SER A 255 12.01 15.93 -20.48
C SER A 255 12.56 14.91 -19.48
N ASN A 256 11.71 14.48 -18.53
CA ASN A 256 12.08 13.43 -17.58
C ASN A 256 12.39 12.08 -18.27
N ASP A 257 11.76 11.79 -19.41
CA ASP A 257 12.09 10.60 -20.21
C ASP A 257 13.42 10.78 -20.96
N HIS A 258 13.64 11.98 -21.53
CA HIS A 258 14.85 12.26 -22.30
C HIS A 258 16.13 12.18 -21.46
N ILE A 259 16.12 12.63 -20.19
CA ILE A 259 17.34 12.62 -19.34
C ILE A 259 17.99 11.24 -19.27
N TRP A 260 17.20 10.17 -19.24
CA TRP A 260 17.72 8.81 -19.15
C TRP A 260 18.19 8.25 -20.50
N LYS A 261 17.80 8.88 -21.61
CA LYS A 261 18.14 8.50 -23.00
C LYS A 261 19.12 9.47 -23.66
N CYS A 262 19.49 10.55 -22.98
CA CYS A 262 20.36 11.59 -23.51
C CYS A 262 21.74 11.01 -23.89
N PRO A 263 22.19 11.15 -25.15
CA PRO A 263 23.45 10.56 -25.61
C PRO A 263 24.67 11.01 -24.78
N THR A 264 24.67 12.26 -24.32
CA THR A 264 25.72 12.82 -23.47
C THR A 264 25.70 12.23 -22.05
N LEU A 265 24.53 11.88 -21.50
CA LEU A 265 24.42 11.29 -20.16
C LEU A 265 24.57 9.78 -20.16
N LEU A 266 24.23 9.09 -21.24
CA LEU A 266 24.22 7.63 -21.29
C LEU A 266 25.56 6.98 -20.85
N PRO A 267 26.75 7.50 -21.25
CA PRO A 267 28.03 7.01 -20.72
C PRO A 267 28.20 7.20 -19.21
N HIS A 268 27.70 8.30 -18.65
CA HIS A 268 27.70 8.55 -17.21
C HIS A 268 26.73 7.61 -16.48
N ILE A 269 25.56 7.33 -17.06
CA ILE A 269 24.62 6.35 -16.52
C ILE A 269 25.26 4.98 -16.51
N ARG A 270 25.83 4.54 -17.64
CA ARG A 270 26.48 3.24 -17.78
C ARG A 270 27.63 3.04 -16.78
N SER A 271 28.54 4.01 -16.69
CA SER A 271 29.64 3.96 -15.71
C SER A 271 29.14 3.95 -14.26
N THR A 272 28.04 4.68 -13.97
CA THR A 272 27.39 4.64 -12.65
C THR A 272 26.81 3.26 -12.35
N PHE A 273 26.19 2.58 -13.32
CA PHE A 273 25.67 1.22 -13.12
C PHE A 273 26.78 0.17 -12.93
N ARG A 274 27.92 0.31 -13.64
CA ARG A 274 29.11 -0.51 -13.38
C ARG A 274 29.61 -0.34 -11.95
N LEU A 275 29.68 0.91 -11.47
CA LEU A 275 30.04 1.20 -10.09
C LEU A 275 29.01 0.64 -9.09
N LEU A 276 27.71 0.71 -9.42
CA LEU A 276 26.67 0.15 -8.57
C LEU A 276 26.75 -1.37 -8.46
N ALA A 277 27.09 -2.05 -9.56
CA ALA A 277 27.32 -3.49 -9.56
C ALA A 277 28.50 -3.85 -8.65
N ASP A 278 29.63 -3.14 -8.76
CA ASP A 278 30.80 -3.30 -7.88
C ASP A 278 30.46 -3.06 -6.40
N GLN A 279 29.69 -2.00 -6.10
CA GLN A 279 29.24 -1.71 -4.74
C GLN A 279 28.27 -2.79 -4.22
N ALA A 280 27.39 -3.32 -5.07
CA ALA A 280 26.51 -4.43 -4.70
C ALA A 280 27.32 -5.70 -4.40
N GLN A 281 28.31 -6.02 -5.23
CA GLN A 281 29.20 -7.15 -5.04
C GLN A 281 30.00 -7.03 -3.74
N THR A 282 30.65 -5.89 -3.50
CA THR A 282 31.41 -5.61 -2.27
C THR A 282 30.50 -5.71 -1.04
N PHE A 283 29.27 -5.18 -1.14
CA PHE A 283 28.30 -5.24 -0.06
C PHE A 283 27.88 -6.69 0.24
N LEU A 284 27.56 -7.48 -0.79
CA LEU A 284 27.18 -8.89 -0.64
C LEU A 284 28.34 -9.73 -0.09
N GLN A 285 29.56 -9.53 -0.56
CA GLN A 285 30.75 -10.22 -0.03
C GLN A 285 30.97 -9.96 1.46
N LYS A 286 30.63 -8.76 1.94
CA LYS A 286 30.81 -8.38 3.34
C LYS A 286 29.67 -8.84 4.26
N TYR A 287 28.43 -8.85 3.77
CA TYR A 287 27.24 -8.98 4.63
C TYR A 287 26.35 -10.19 4.30
N ALA A 288 26.62 -10.95 3.25
CA ALA A 288 25.81 -12.13 2.94
C ALA A 288 25.97 -13.22 4.02
N ASP A 289 24.85 -13.80 4.44
CA ASP A 289 24.83 -14.89 5.43
C ASP A 289 25.13 -16.26 4.78
N LYS A 290 25.04 -16.35 3.45
CA LYS A 290 25.29 -17.57 2.69
C LYS A 290 26.67 -17.50 2.03
N LEU A 291 27.52 -18.49 2.31
CA LEU A 291 28.70 -18.79 1.51
C LEU A 291 28.26 -19.06 0.07
N ASN A 292 28.53 -18.11 -0.82
CA ASN A 292 28.04 -18.20 -2.19
C ASN A 292 29.16 -17.82 -3.16
N LEU A 293 29.68 -18.82 -3.89
CA LEU A 293 30.71 -18.65 -4.91
C LEU A 293 30.22 -17.84 -6.12
N CYS A 294 28.91 -17.59 -6.22
CA CYS A 294 28.27 -17.01 -7.41
C CYS A 294 27.84 -15.53 -7.25
N ILE A 295 28.30 -14.78 -6.23
CA ILE A 295 27.91 -13.36 -6.04
C ILE A 295 28.18 -12.54 -7.31
N THR A 296 29.35 -12.72 -7.92
CA THR A 296 29.75 -12.01 -9.14
C THR A 296 28.77 -12.27 -10.27
N ASP A 297 28.39 -13.54 -10.48
CA ASP A 297 27.47 -13.93 -11.56
C ASP A 297 26.05 -13.44 -11.31
N SER A 298 25.54 -13.54 -10.07
CA SER A 298 24.23 -13.00 -9.67
C SER A 298 24.09 -11.52 -10.05
N ILE A 299 25.13 -10.72 -9.78
CA ILE A 299 25.14 -9.29 -10.11
C ILE A 299 25.35 -9.06 -11.61
N LYS A 300 26.29 -9.77 -12.23
CA LYS A 300 26.63 -9.61 -13.65
C LYS A 300 25.45 -9.93 -14.58
N TYR A 301 24.67 -10.96 -14.26
CA TYR A 301 23.52 -11.41 -15.05
C TYR A 301 22.18 -10.83 -14.60
N SER A 302 22.13 -10.09 -13.48
CA SER A 302 20.92 -9.36 -13.07
C SER A 302 20.53 -8.35 -14.15
N ASN A 303 19.24 -8.34 -14.51
CA ASN A 303 18.73 -7.40 -15.50
C ASN A 303 18.90 -5.94 -15.06
N THR A 304 19.08 -5.70 -13.75
CA THR A 304 19.38 -4.38 -13.21
C THR A 304 20.76 -3.86 -13.65
N PHE A 305 21.77 -4.73 -13.79
CA PHE A 305 23.17 -4.31 -14.04
C PHE A 305 23.74 -4.76 -15.38
N CYS A 306 23.28 -5.88 -15.94
CA CYS A 306 23.91 -6.58 -17.06
C CYS A 306 24.14 -5.69 -18.28
N TRP A 307 23.16 -4.85 -18.62
CA TRP A 307 23.22 -3.92 -19.76
C TRP A 307 24.41 -2.97 -19.70
N SER A 308 24.88 -2.64 -18.50
CA SER A 308 25.96 -1.68 -18.34
C SER A 308 27.33 -2.22 -18.76
N PHE A 309 27.50 -3.54 -18.81
CA PHE A 309 28.76 -4.19 -19.21
C PHE A 309 28.95 -4.25 -20.74
N TYR A 310 27.89 -4.01 -21.51
CA TYR A 310 27.92 -3.99 -22.97
C TYR A 310 27.74 -2.55 -23.47
N ASN A 311 28.64 -2.08 -24.34
CA ASN A 311 28.66 -0.67 -24.75
C ASN A 311 27.46 -0.24 -25.61
N ASP A 312 26.83 -1.18 -26.31
CA ASP A 312 25.71 -0.88 -27.21
C ASP A 312 24.35 -1.37 -26.67
N ALA A 313 24.34 -1.99 -25.49
CA ALA A 313 23.11 -2.47 -24.90
C ALA A 313 22.23 -1.31 -24.40
N PRO A 314 20.91 -1.35 -24.67
CA PRO A 314 19.96 -0.38 -24.15
C PRO A 314 19.75 -0.56 -22.64
N ILE A 315 19.33 0.51 -21.97
CA ILE A 315 18.94 0.46 -20.56
C ILE A 315 17.73 -0.48 -20.42
N THR A 316 17.80 -1.43 -19.50
CA THR A 316 16.69 -2.33 -19.21
C THR A 316 15.58 -1.64 -18.41
N ASP A 317 14.38 -2.22 -18.43
CA ASP A 317 13.27 -1.76 -17.59
C ASP A 317 13.64 -1.80 -16.09
N ASN A 318 14.38 -2.82 -15.64
CA ASN A 318 14.84 -2.94 -14.24
C ASN A 318 15.84 -1.83 -13.86
N ALA A 319 16.74 -1.46 -14.76
CA ALA A 319 17.62 -0.31 -14.56
C ALA A 319 16.86 1.02 -14.55
N THR A 320 15.83 1.15 -15.40
CA THR A 320 14.93 2.30 -15.42
C THR A 320 14.19 2.44 -14.09
N LEU A 321 13.69 1.35 -13.52
CA LEU A 321 13.09 1.33 -12.17
C LEU A 321 14.08 1.85 -11.10
N LEU A 322 15.34 1.39 -11.13
CA LEU A 322 16.36 1.86 -10.17
C LEU A 322 16.67 3.35 -10.34
N LEU A 323 16.78 3.86 -11.58
CA LEU A 323 16.93 5.29 -11.86
C LEU A 323 15.77 6.11 -11.27
N ARG A 324 14.55 5.57 -11.37
CA ARG A 324 13.32 6.14 -10.81
C ARG A 324 13.11 5.85 -9.32
N SER A 325 14.11 5.32 -8.61
CA SER A 325 14.07 5.02 -7.16
C SER A 325 13.09 3.91 -6.76
N TYR A 326 12.66 3.06 -7.69
CA TYR A 326 11.88 1.86 -7.41
C TYR A 326 12.79 0.65 -7.15
N VAL A 327 12.33 -0.25 -6.28
CA VAL A 327 12.98 -1.55 -6.07
C VAL A 327 12.33 -2.55 -7.03
N SER A 328 13.09 -3.09 -7.97
CA SER A 328 12.60 -4.13 -8.88
C SER A 328 12.57 -5.51 -8.20
N GLU A 329 11.71 -6.40 -8.69
CA GLU A 329 11.72 -7.81 -8.31
C GLU A 329 13.03 -8.50 -8.69
N ASP A 330 13.65 -8.10 -9.81
CA ASP A 330 14.98 -8.58 -10.22
C ASP A 330 16.05 -8.27 -9.17
N LEU A 331 16.09 -7.03 -8.67
CA LEU A 331 17.02 -6.62 -7.62
C LEU A 331 16.74 -7.36 -6.31
N PHE A 332 15.46 -7.52 -5.94
CA PHE A 332 15.08 -8.27 -4.75
C PHE A 332 15.54 -9.73 -4.83
N ARG A 333 15.26 -10.42 -5.94
CA ARG A 333 15.66 -11.82 -6.15
C ARG A 333 17.18 -11.96 -6.14
N THR A 334 17.88 -11.05 -6.79
CA THR A 334 19.36 -11.01 -6.84
C THR A 334 19.95 -10.94 -5.43
N PHE A 335 19.39 -10.14 -4.52
CA PHE A 335 19.86 -10.09 -3.13
C PHE A 335 19.35 -11.28 -2.29
N ARG A 336 18.10 -11.69 -2.47
CA ARG A 336 17.43 -12.73 -1.66
C ARG A 336 18.16 -14.06 -1.67
N THR A 337 18.81 -14.41 -2.77
CA THR A 337 19.60 -15.65 -2.91
C THR A 337 20.76 -15.73 -1.93
N HIS A 338 21.29 -14.59 -1.47
CA HIS A 338 22.49 -14.49 -0.62
C HIS A 338 22.21 -14.34 0.89
N PHE A 339 20.96 -14.18 1.31
CA PHE A 339 20.58 -14.08 2.73
C PHE A 339 19.72 -15.27 3.16
N LEU A 340 19.79 -15.64 4.45
CA LEU A 340 18.95 -16.71 5.00
C LEU A 340 17.51 -16.23 5.18
N THR A 341 17.36 -15.04 5.78
CA THR A 341 16.05 -14.48 6.15
C THR A 341 15.61 -13.36 5.21
N GLN A 342 14.28 -13.20 5.10
CA GLN A 342 13.72 -12.06 4.39
C GLN A 342 14.10 -10.74 5.10
N GLY A 343 14.08 -10.69 6.44
CA GLY A 343 14.45 -9.50 7.21
C GLY A 343 15.86 -8.97 6.89
N ALA A 344 16.86 -9.85 6.84
CA ALA A 344 18.23 -9.49 6.46
C ALA A 344 18.30 -8.97 5.01
N THR A 345 17.62 -9.65 4.07
CA THR A 345 17.52 -9.22 2.67
C THR A 345 16.97 -7.79 2.55
N ILE A 346 15.91 -7.48 3.29
CA ILE A 346 15.28 -6.15 3.28
C ILE A 346 16.26 -5.09 3.76
N LYS A 347 16.94 -5.33 4.89
CA LYS A 347 17.92 -4.39 5.45
C LYS A 347 19.08 -4.13 4.47
N ALA A 348 19.57 -5.18 3.81
CA ALA A 348 20.59 -5.10 2.78
C ALA A 348 20.16 -4.24 1.58
N ILE A 349 18.98 -4.50 1.02
CA ILE A 349 18.46 -3.75 -0.13
C ILE A 349 18.25 -2.28 0.24
N LEU A 350 17.68 -1.97 1.41
CA LEU A 350 17.48 -0.58 1.83
C LEU A 350 18.81 0.18 1.93
N LYS A 351 19.87 -0.47 2.41
CA LYS A 351 21.20 0.13 2.45
C LYS A 351 21.80 0.31 1.06
N PHE A 352 21.65 -0.67 0.19
CA PHE A 352 22.08 -0.58 -1.21
C PHE A 352 21.35 0.55 -1.96
N MET A 353 20.03 0.67 -1.78
CA MET A 353 19.22 1.72 -2.42
C MET A 353 19.63 3.12 -1.98
N GLU A 354 20.08 3.29 -0.73
CA GLU A 354 20.69 4.55 -0.27
C GLU A 354 21.96 4.89 -1.05
N THR A 355 22.86 3.92 -1.21
CA THR A 355 24.08 4.06 -2.02
C THR A 355 23.73 4.36 -3.47
N ALA A 356 22.75 3.64 -4.05
CA ALA A 356 22.29 3.83 -5.42
C ALA A 356 21.79 5.23 -5.67
N ARG A 357 20.89 5.72 -4.81
CA ARG A 357 20.38 7.09 -4.86
C ARG A 357 21.50 8.12 -4.81
N CYS A 358 22.47 7.95 -3.91
CA CYS A 358 23.60 8.87 -3.77
C CYS A 358 24.46 8.91 -5.05
N LEU A 359 24.79 7.74 -5.61
CA LEU A 359 25.61 7.64 -6.82
C LEU A 359 24.88 8.18 -8.05
N ILE A 360 23.61 7.83 -8.25
CA ILE A 360 22.79 8.34 -9.36
C ILE A 360 22.70 9.87 -9.28
N LYS A 361 22.39 10.42 -8.10
CA LYS A 361 22.32 11.87 -7.91
C LYS A 361 23.66 12.55 -8.14
N ARG A 362 24.77 11.96 -7.67
CA ARG A 362 26.11 12.53 -7.78
C ARG A 362 26.70 12.45 -9.18
N ASN A 363 26.55 11.32 -9.87
CA ASN A 363 27.27 11.05 -11.10
C ASN A 363 26.44 11.39 -12.34
N ILE A 364 25.10 11.39 -12.24
CA ILE A 364 24.21 11.67 -13.36
C ILE A 364 23.55 13.04 -13.18
N TRP A 365 22.78 13.22 -12.11
CA TRP A 365 21.99 14.45 -11.93
C TRP A 365 22.85 15.70 -11.72
N LYS A 366 24.00 15.60 -11.03
CA LYS A 366 24.91 16.75 -10.86
C LYS A 366 25.53 17.22 -12.18
N VAL A 367 25.78 16.32 -13.14
CA VAL A 367 26.32 16.68 -14.46
C VAL A 367 25.34 17.62 -15.16
N ARG A 368 24.07 17.20 -15.30
CA ARG A 368 23.00 18.06 -15.83
C ARG A 368 22.83 19.34 -15.01
N SER A 369 22.88 19.24 -13.69
CA SER A 369 22.71 20.40 -12.80
C SER A 369 23.82 21.44 -12.93
N ALA A 370 25.04 21.04 -13.29
CA ALA A 370 26.14 21.95 -13.57
C ALA A 370 25.85 22.78 -14.84
N THR A 371 25.47 22.11 -15.93
CA THR A 371 25.09 22.78 -17.19
C THR A 371 23.88 23.72 -17.00
N TRP A 372 22.91 23.34 -16.16
CA TRP A 372 21.81 24.23 -15.79
C TRP A 372 22.27 25.48 -15.03
N LYS A 373 23.26 25.35 -14.13
CA LYS A 373 23.84 26.54 -13.46
C LYS A 373 24.49 27.48 -14.48
N ASP A 374 25.14 26.94 -15.50
CA ASP A 374 25.81 27.74 -16.52
C ASP A 374 24.81 28.44 -17.43
N LYS A 375 23.75 27.74 -17.85
CA LYS A 375 22.62 28.35 -18.58
C LYS A 375 21.97 29.48 -17.78
N LYS A 376 21.72 29.28 -16.47
CA LYS A 376 21.18 30.34 -15.61
C LYS A 376 22.10 31.56 -15.51
N ARG A 377 23.43 31.36 -15.43
CA ARG A 377 24.39 32.47 -15.41
C ARG A 377 24.31 33.29 -16.71
N ARG A 378 24.29 32.61 -17.87
CA ARG A 378 24.14 33.26 -19.19
C ARG A 378 22.81 34.03 -19.32
N LEU A 379 21.72 33.47 -18.78
CA LEU A 379 20.39 34.10 -18.80
C LEU A 379 20.14 35.07 -17.64
N GLN A 380 21.13 35.30 -16.77
CA GLN A 380 21.01 36.14 -15.57
C GLN A 380 19.85 35.74 -14.63
N ILE A 381 19.51 34.45 -14.60
CA ILE A 381 18.43 33.91 -13.77
C ILE A 381 18.94 33.61 -12.36
N THR A 382 18.38 34.30 -11.36
CA THR A 382 18.70 34.10 -9.94
C THR A 382 17.56 33.44 -9.17
N LYS A 383 17.79 33.05 -7.91
CA LYS A 383 16.71 32.60 -7.01
C LYS A 383 15.63 33.69 -6.84
N LYS A 384 16.01 34.98 -6.87
CA LYS A 384 15.06 36.11 -6.77
C LYS A 384 14.17 36.19 -8.01
N SER A 385 14.70 35.87 -9.20
CA SER A 385 13.92 35.85 -10.45
C SER A 385 12.69 34.95 -10.34
N PHE A 386 12.81 33.74 -9.80
CA PHE A 386 11.68 32.84 -9.59
C PHE A 386 10.67 33.36 -8.55
N LYS A 387 11.15 33.95 -7.45
CA LYS A 387 10.28 34.55 -6.41
C LYS A 387 9.49 35.73 -6.96
N ASN A 388 10.15 36.59 -7.73
CA ASN A 388 9.52 37.77 -8.35
C ASN A 388 8.48 37.34 -9.40
N TYR A 389 8.79 36.34 -10.22
CA TYR A 389 7.85 35.80 -11.21
C TYR A 389 6.55 35.29 -10.57
N GLN A 390 6.62 34.67 -9.39
CA GLN A 390 5.42 34.21 -8.68
C GLN A 390 4.61 35.34 -8.04
N ARG A 391 5.27 36.46 -7.72
CA ARG A 391 4.63 37.64 -7.10
C ARG A 391 3.99 38.57 -8.12
N ASP A 392 4.52 38.63 -9.35
CA ASP A 392 3.99 39.48 -10.42
C ASP A 392 2.70 38.88 -11.03
N PRO A 393 1.54 39.54 -10.89
CA PRO A 393 0.29 39.07 -11.48
C PRO A 393 0.32 38.99 -13.01
N ARG A 394 1.08 39.87 -13.68
CA ARG A 394 1.20 39.92 -15.15
C ARG A 394 1.95 38.72 -15.72
N MET A 395 2.80 38.09 -14.90
CA MET A 395 3.53 36.89 -15.29
C MET A 395 2.68 35.62 -15.14
N LYS A 396 1.62 35.64 -14.32
CA LYS A 396 0.73 34.49 -14.11
C LYS A 396 -0.16 34.18 -15.31
N THR A 397 -0.55 35.19 -16.09
CA THR A 397 -1.39 35.04 -17.30
C THR A 397 -0.65 34.37 -18.46
N THR A 398 0.69 34.40 -18.45
CA THR A 398 1.51 33.74 -19.47
C THR A 398 1.70 32.24 -19.27
N ARG A 399 1.22 31.68 -18.15
CA ARG A 399 1.23 30.23 -17.96
C ARG A 399 0.23 29.60 -18.92
N ALA A 400 0.68 28.60 -19.68
CA ALA A 400 -0.24 27.74 -20.42
C ALA A 400 -1.33 27.25 -19.43
N PRO A 401 -2.62 27.28 -19.82
CA PRO A 401 -3.68 26.77 -18.96
C PRO A 401 -3.26 25.35 -18.53
N ARG A 402 -3.37 25.05 -17.22
CA ARG A 402 -3.22 23.67 -16.76
C ARG A 402 -4.14 22.87 -17.65
N ARG A 403 -3.58 21.94 -18.45
CA ARG A 403 -4.41 20.97 -19.17
C ARG A 403 -5.38 20.44 -18.13
N HIS A 404 -6.69 20.58 -18.35
CA HIS A 404 -7.70 20.17 -17.38
C HIS A 404 -7.59 18.69 -16.98
N ASN A 405 -6.76 17.91 -17.70
CA ASN A 405 -6.43 16.52 -17.45
C ASN A 405 -5.08 16.30 -16.70
N ILE A 406 -4.43 17.35 -16.19
CA ILE A 406 -3.17 17.25 -15.42
C ILE A 406 -3.37 17.97 -14.09
N GLY A 407 -4.01 17.27 -13.16
CA GLY A 407 -4.22 17.73 -11.79
C GLY A 407 -5.48 17.15 -11.18
N TYR A 408 -5.37 16.75 -9.92
CA TYR A 408 -6.46 16.28 -9.07
C TYR A 408 -7.71 17.17 -9.18
N ILE A 409 -8.79 16.59 -9.69
CA ILE A 409 -10.14 17.12 -9.48
C ILE A 409 -10.56 16.59 -8.12
N CYS A 410 -10.65 17.49 -7.14
CA CYS A 410 -11.29 17.15 -5.87
C CYS A 410 -12.70 16.67 -6.20
N PRO A 411 -13.12 15.46 -5.75
CA PRO A 411 -14.54 15.14 -5.76
C PRO A 411 -15.22 16.29 -5.02
N GLN A 412 -16.08 17.02 -5.71
CA GLN A 412 -16.91 18.03 -5.07
C GLN A 412 -17.67 17.29 -3.96
N THR A 413 -17.47 17.77 -2.74
CA THR A 413 -18.22 17.36 -1.54
C THR A 413 -19.68 17.67 -1.71
#